data_AF-A0A0N1IKD9-F1
#
_entry.id   AF-A0A0N1IKD9-F1
#
_cell.length_a   1.000
_cell.length_b   1.000
_cell.length_c   1.000
_cell.angle_alpha   90.00
_cell.angle_beta   90.00
_cell.angle_gamma   90.00
#
_symmetry.space_group_name_H-M   'P 1'
#
loop_
_entity.id
_entity.type
_entity.pdbx_description
1 polymer ?
#
loop_
_entity_poly.entity_id
_entity_poly.type
_entity_poly.pdbx_seq_one_letter_code
_entity_poly.pdbx_strand_id
1 'polypeptide(L)'
;MRRPTFSRLQPSSCGAPLCAVQRWLTPWSICSASVASITRVSTPVHSTPRSVPSSPSVSPTPPSFAALRRACAADGVSSLHAVLASPRRYYMPLPRDQDDFSVYTEIDLPTESRIDSIRRSGLANQEWVACEKVHGSNFAIYLIDEKDIRYAKRSGIMNPNENFFGYHLLADDFMAHIRMLCNLLKQKHQISGRMGRVILHGELFGAKYKHPLVPPSKQWCTLPNGKRIPIAGVEIQSEPFPQYSPELHFFAFDIKYSISGAEEDMVLLSFDDFTEMCSKIPGLLYAKPLVRGTLDECLAFDVENFVTPLPALLGLGNYPLEGNLAEGVVIRHVRRGDPKIESSAVSTIIKLRCSSFMELKHPGKQQELRATFLDTVRASALQRVQNGRKSMVLADSMLPKVEAAANALLLNNVSEGRLSNVLSKMGREPLLSGEVTRDDVVLMLAQDALKDFLKEGEAVVLNTALSFRKTLIRNVYFAAEELVLDAWKRIMDRERAAQAEVDAAVAAQEKAT
;
A
#
# COMPACT_ATOMS: atom_id res chain seq x y z
N MET A 1 59.99 -9.04 34.73
CA MET A 1 59.89 -9.32 36.18
C MET A 1 58.68 -8.59 36.76
N ARG A 2 58.12 -9.06 37.89
CA ARG A 2 57.17 -8.39 38.81
C ARG A 2 56.06 -7.47 38.23
N ARG A 3 54.88 -8.07 38.01
CA ARG A 3 53.56 -7.52 38.42
C ARG A 3 53.44 -7.61 39.97
N PRO A 4 52.33 -7.20 40.62
CA PRO A 4 51.49 -5.99 40.48
C PRO A 4 51.20 -5.35 41.88
N THR A 5 50.23 -4.42 41.98
CA THR A 5 49.33 -4.34 43.16
C THR A 5 47.91 -3.91 42.75
N PHE A 6 46.89 -4.39 43.47
CA PHE A 6 45.46 -4.23 43.12
C PHE A 6 44.62 -4.35 44.40
N SER A 7 43.72 -3.40 44.68
CA SER A 7 42.70 -3.48 45.76
C SER A 7 41.56 -2.51 45.44
N ARG A 8 40.27 -2.87 45.40
CA ARG A 8 39.38 -3.56 46.39
C ARG A 8 39.09 -2.70 47.63
N LEU A 9 37.88 -2.63 48.20
CA LEU A 9 36.50 -3.04 47.80
C LEU A 9 35.49 -2.47 48.83
N GLN A 10 34.35 -1.89 48.40
CA GLN A 10 32.96 -2.03 48.96
C GLN A 10 32.68 -1.91 50.50
N PRO A 11 31.45 -2.15 51.05
CA PRO A 11 30.06 -2.12 50.51
C PRO A 11 29.05 -1.30 51.37
N SER A 12 27.74 -1.45 51.09
CA SER A 12 26.55 -1.32 52.00
C SER A 12 26.00 0.09 52.34
N SER A 13 24.70 0.29 52.64
CA SER A 13 23.45 -0.43 52.26
C SER A 13 22.18 0.32 52.68
N CYS A 14 21.08 0.21 51.90
CA CYS A 14 19.66 0.36 52.26
C CYS A 14 19.12 1.69 52.90
N GLY A 15 18.01 2.22 52.38
CA GLY A 15 17.25 3.30 53.05
C GLY A 15 16.20 4.03 52.20
N ALA A 16 14.93 3.62 52.30
CA ALA A 16 13.71 4.28 51.81
C ALA A 16 12.53 3.84 52.72
N PRO A 17 11.31 4.45 52.73
CA PRO A 17 10.71 5.35 51.73
C PRO A 17 9.88 6.53 52.34
N LEU A 18 8.84 6.99 51.60
CA LEU A 18 7.58 7.68 51.99
C LEU A 18 7.35 9.16 51.62
N CYS A 19 6.06 9.49 51.51
CA CYS A 19 5.47 10.56 50.69
C CYS A 19 4.84 11.72 51.48
N ALA A 20 4.74 12.90 50.84
CA ALA A 20 3.60 13.82 50.91
C ALA A 20 3.58 14.68 49.62
N VAL A 21 2.51 14.96 48.84
CA VAL A 21 1.03 14.87 48.91
C VAL A 21 0.29 16.17 49.30
N GLN A 22 -0.13 16.90 48.25
CA GLN A 22 -1.29 17.83 48.20
C GLN A 22 -1.22 19.09 49.10
N ARG A 23 -2.07 20.13 48.99
CA ARG A 23 -3.31 20.39 48.20
C ARG A 23 -3.48 21.91 47.99
N TRP A 24 -4.50 22.36 47.23
CA TRP A 24 -5.64 23.18 47.69
C TRP A 24 -6.64 23.42 46.53
N LEU A 25 -7.90 23.80 46.85
CA LEU A 25 -9.06 23.76 45.95
C LEU A 25 -10.14 24.80 46.37
N THR A 26 -11.27 24.82 45.65
CA THR A 26 -12.66 25.17 46.09
C THR A 26 -13.19 26.59 45.73
N PRO A 27 -14.50 26.94 45.90
CA PRO A 27 -15.41 27.00 44.73
C PRO A 27 -16.50 28.11 44.81
N TRP A 28 -17.55 28.02 43.96
CA TRP A 28 -18.97 28.40 44.19
C TRP A 28 -19.77 27.99 42.91
N SER A 29 -21.08 27.64 42.90
CA SER A 29 -22.03 27.31 43.98
C SER A 29 -23.21 26.46 43.42
N ILE A 30 -24.11 26.00 44.29
CA ILE A 30 -25.16 24.98 44.01
C ILE A 30 -26.57 25.61 43.89
N CYS A 31 -27.46 25.03 43.07
CA CYS A 31 -28.90 24.96 43.39
C CYS A 31 -29.60 23.79 42.65
N SER A 32 -30.82 23.42 43.07
CA SER A 32 -31.39 22.07 42.85
C SER A 32 -32.71 22.01 42.07
N ALA A 33 -32.90 20.88 41.38
CA ALA A 33 -34.12 20.10 41.13
C ALA A 33 -35.51 20.77 41.09
N SER A 34 -36.33 20.38 40.09
CA SER A 34 -37.75 20.02 40.29
C SER A 34 -38.32 19.17 39.15
N VAL A 35 -39.37 18.41 39.45
CA VAL A 35 -40.09 17.49 38.55
C VAL A 35 -41.52 17.98 38.36
N ALA A 36 -42.02 17.97 37.11
CA ALA A 36 -43.45 18.09 36.80
C ALA A 36 -43.75 17.41 35.45
N SER A 37 -44.97 16.89 35.30
CA SER A 37 -45.42 16.08 34.16
C SER A 37 -46.85 16.47 33.75
N ILE A 38 -47.28 16.06 32.55
CA ILE A 38 -48.71 16.01 32.09
C ILE A 38 -49.26 17.44 31.79
N THR A 39 -49.95 17.73 30.67
CA THR A 39 -51.08 17.06 29.99
C THR A 39 -50.97 16.93 28.45
N ARG A 40 -51.82 16.06 27.89
CA ARG A 40 -52.31 16.11 26.48
C ARG A 40 -53.63 16.90 26.43
N VAL A 41 -53.97 17.53 25.29
CA VAL A 41 -55.35 17.55 24.72
C VAL A 41 -55.27 17.58 23.18
N SER A 42 -56.31 17.04 22.53
CA SER A 42 -56.47 16.65 21.13
C SER A 42 -56.79 17.76 20.09
N THR A 43 -56.65 17.36 18.83
CA THR A 43 -57.39 17.73 17.59
C THR A 43 -58.93 17.82 17.78
N PRO A 44 -59.80 18.41 16.87
CA PRO A 44 -59.80 18.11 15.42
C PRO A 44 -60.53 19.01 14.33
N VAL A 45 -60.17 18.77 13.04
CA VAL A 45 -61.04 18.50 11.85
C VAL A 45 -61.74 19.61 10.97
N HIS A 46 -61.72 19.35 9.63
CA HIS A 46 -62.55 19.85 8.48
C HIS A 46 -62.39 21.32 7.96
N SER A 47 -62.69 21.66 6.68
CA SER A 47 -63.26 20.92 5.50
C SER A 47 -62.83 21.48 4.10
N THR A 48 -63.13 20.73 3.03
CA THR A 48 -63.12 21.07 1.57
C THR A 48 -64.60 21.19 1.06
N PRO A 49 -65.02 21.47 -0.23
CA PRO A 49 -64.45 21.07 -1.55
C PRO A 49 -64.79 21.93 -2.84
N ARG A 50 -64.56 21.34 -4.04
CA ARG A 50 -65.07 21.65 -5.43
C ARG A 50 -64.42 22.83 -6.24
N SER A 51 -64.35 22.80 -7.58
CA SER A 51 -64.49 21.72 -8.62
C SER A 51 -63.95 22.14 -10.03
N VAL A 52 -63.76 21.16 -10.93
CA VAL A 52 -63.22 21.24 -12.33
C VAL A 52 -64.17 21.89 -13.36
N PRO A 53 -63.73 22.31 -14.59
CA PRO A 53 -63.25 21.47 -15.74
C PRO A 53 -61.93 22.01 -16.39
N SER A 54 -61.36 21.57 -17.54
CA SER A 54 -61.65 20.57 -18.60
C SER A 54 -60.35 20.12 -19.35
N SER A 55 -60.45 19.19 -20.33
CA SER A 55 -59.36 18.63 -21.20
C SER A 55 -59.43 19.20 -22.66
N PRO A 56 -58.65 18.78 -23.72
CA PRO A 56 -58.00 17.48 -23.98
C PRO A 56 -56.58 17.38 -24.65
N SER A 57 -56.05 16.16 -24.52
CA SER A 57 -54.92 15.41 -25.16
C SER A 57 -54.35 15.74 -26.56
N VAL A 58 -53.04 15.46 -26.71
CA VAL A 58 -52.41 14.65 -27.80
C VAL A 58 -51.24 13.82 -27.21
N SER A 59 -50.92 12.64 -27.78
CA SER A 59 -49.72 11.84 -27.47
C SER A 59 -49.15 11.14 -28.74
N PRO A 60 -47.85 10.75 -28.74
CA PRO A 60 -47.30 9.81 -29.73
C PRO A 60 -46.68 8.54 -29.10
N THR A 61 -46.59 7.47 -29.90
CA THR A 61 -46.08 6.14 -29.53
C THR A 61 -44.69 5.84 -30.14
N PRO A 62 -43.93 4.84 -29.62
CA PRO A 62 -42.66 4.41 -30.20
C PRO A 62 -42.83 3.35 -31.31
N PRO A 63 -41.91 3.26 -32.29
CA PRO A 63 -41.91 2.22 -33.33
C PRO A 63 -41.21 0.92 -32.90
N SER A 64 -41.51 -0.18 -33.61
CA SER A 64 -41.00 -1.53 -33.35
C SER A 64 -39.96 -2.02 -34.39
N PHE A 65 -39.31 -3.15 -34.10
CA PHE A 65 -38.50 -3.91 -35.07
C PHE A 65 -39.38 -4.55 -36.15
N ALA A 66 -38.94 -4.52 -37.43
CA ALA A 66 -38.63 -5.76 -38.19
C ALA A 66 -38.15 -5.51 -39.65
N ALA A 67 -37.21 -6.36 -40.09
CA ALA A 67 -37.03 -6.92 -41.43
C ALA A 67 -37.02 -6.05 -42.71
N LEU A 68 -35.90 -6.15 -43.45
CA LEU A 68 -35.91 -6.56 -44.87
C LEU A 68 -34.60 -7.29 -45.24
N ARG A 69 -34.65 -8.22 -46.21
CA ARG A 69 -33.55 -9.15 -46.55
C ARG A 69 -33.63 -9.54 -48.04
N ARG A 70 -32.47 -9.84 -48.67
CA ARG A 70 -32.18 -10.17 -50.11
C ARG A 70 -31.61 -8.95 -50.87
N ALA A 71 -30.39 -8.99 -51.43
CA ALA A 71 -29.78 -9.82 -52.51
C ALA A 71 -29.94 -9.15 -53.90
N CYS A 72 -29.07 -9.29 -54.91
CA CYS A 72 -28.04 -10.31 -55.20
C CYS A 72 -26.63 -9.73 -55.48
N ALA A 73 -25.71 -10.54 -56.00
CA ALA A 73 -24.28 -10.26 -56.20
C ALA A 73 -23.91 -9.81 -57.63
N ALA A 74 -22.68 -9.27 -57.78
CA ALA A 74 -21.89 -9.22 -59.00
C ALA A 74 -20.38 -9.15 -58.64
N ASP A 75 -19.50 -9.55 -59.55
CA ASP A 75 -18.07 -9.82 -59.28
C ASP A 75 -17.15 -8.58 -59.25
N GLY A 76 -15.96 -8.73 -58.65
CA GLY A 76 -14.92 -7.71 -58.65
C GLY A 76 -13.69 -8.08 -57.83
N VAL A 77 -12.75 -8.85 -58.40
CA VAL A 77 -11.48 -9.18 -57.75
C VAL A 77 -10.57 -7.96 -57.71
N SER A 78 -10.23 -7.48 -56.52
CA SER A 78 -9.12 -6.53 -56.32
C SER A 78 -8.43 -6.81 -54.98
N SER A 79 -7.10 -6.73 -54.98
CA SER A 79 -6.28 -7.05 -53.81
C SER A 79 -6.18 -5.83 -52.88
N LEU A 80 -6.60 -5.98 -51.64
CA LEU A 80 -6.44 -4.96 -50.59
C LEU A 80 -5.80 -5.59 -49.35
N HIS A 81 -4.67 -5.04 -48.93
CA HIS A 81 -4.09 -5.32 -47.62
C HIS A 81 -5.06 -4.84 -46.54
N ALA A 82 -5.63 -5.78 -45.78
CA ALA A 82 -6.47 -5.48 -44.63
C ALA A 82 -5.63 -4.93 -43.47
N VAL A 83 -5.33 -3.63 -43.50
CA VAL A 83 -4.83 -2.90 -42.33
C VAL A 83 -5.90 -3.00 -41.24
N LEU A 84 -5.61 -3.74 -40.18
CA LEU A 84 -6.49 -3.90 -39.02
C LEU A 84 -6.58 -2.58 -38.25
N ALA A 85 -7.47 -1.70 -38.71
CA ALA A 85 -7.78 -0.44 -38.05
C ALA A 85 -8.33 -0.73 -36.64
N SER A 86 -7.54 -0.42 -35.61
CA SER A 86 -8.01 -0.46 -34.22
C SER A 86 -9.22 0.46 -34.06
N PRO A 87 -10.23 0.08 -33.25
CA PRO A 87 -11.47 0.84 -33.13
C PRO A 87 -11.19 2.25 -32.60
N ARG A 88 -11.43 3.27 -33.44
CA ARG A 88 -11.38 4.68 -33.04
C ARG A 88 -12.40 4.95 -31.93
N ARG A 89 -11.95 4.94 -30.68
CA ARG A 89 -12.71 5.50 -29.56
C ARG A 89 -12.88 7.00 -29.78
N TYR A 90 -14.11 7.48 -29.70
CA TYR A 90 -14.39 8.92 -29.70
C TYR A 90 -13.99 9.50 -28.34
N TYR A 91 -12.86 10.20 -28.30
CA TYR A 91 -12.56 11.09 -27.20
C TYR A 91 -13.44 12.34 -27.29
N MET A 92 -13.77 12.94 -26.14
CA MET A 92 -14.40 14.27 -26.10
C MET A 92 -13.52 15.27 -26.87
N PRO A 93 -14.10 16.22 -27.62
CA PRO A 93 -13.33 17.30 -28.23
C PRO A 93 -12.58 18.06 -27.13
N LEU A 94 -11.28 18.25 -27.34
CA LEU A 94 -10.43 18.95 -26.38
C LEU A 94 -10.84 20.43 -26.25
N PRO A 95 -10.47 21.12 -25.16
CA PRO A 95 -10.61 22.57 -25.07
C PRO A 95 -9.89 23.32 -26.22
N ARG A 96 -10.14 24.62 -26.34
CA ARG A 96 -9.22 25.50 -27.08
C ARG A 96 -7.95 25.69 -26.24
N ASP A 97 -6.83 25.99 -26.90
CA ASP A 97 -5.49 26.08 -26.30
C ASP A 97 -5.01 24.74 -25.71
N GLN A 98 -4.48 23.86 -26.57
CA GLN A 98 -4.04 22.50 -26.24
C GLN A 98 -2.75 22.09 -26.97
N ASP A 99 -2.05 23.02 -27.62
CA ASP A 99 -0.84 22.74 -28.40
C ASP A 99 0.35 22.34 -27.48
N ASP A 100 0.20 22.60 -26.18
CA ASP A 100 1.06 22.11 -25.10
C ASP A 100 0.67 20.72 -24.54
N PHE A 101 -0.46 20.13 -24.91
CA PHE A 101 -0.98 18.92 -24.25
C PHE A 101 -0.39 17.63 -24.81
N SER A 102 0.52 17.02 -24.04
CA SER A 102 1.05 15.69 -24.29
C SER A 102 0.16 14.59 -23.68
N VAL A 103 -0.39 13.73 -24.54
CA VAL A 103 -1.25 12.61 -24.12
C VAL A 103 -0.44 11.54 -23.40
N TYR A 104 -0.76 11.25 -22.13
CA TYR A 104 -0.19 10.11 -21.42
C TYR A 104 -0.78 8.78 -21.93
N THR A 105 0.07 7.78 -22.20
CA THR A 105 -0.29 6.52 -22.86
C THR A 105 -1.40 5.74 -22.10
N GLU A 106 -2.23 4.95 -22.78
CA GLU A 106 -2.99 3.87 -22.10
C GLU A 106 -2.03 2.71 -21.81
N ILE A 107 -2.12 2.14 -20.62
CA ILE A 107 -1.35 0.94 -20.24
C ILE A 107 -2.33 -0.24 -20.25
N ASP A 108 -2.14 -1.20 -21.14
CA ASP A 108 -2.99 -2.39 -21.21
C ASP A 108 -2.53 -3.47 -20.21
N LEU A 109 -3.41 -4.44 -19.94
CA LEU A 109 -2.97 -5.73 -19.42
C LEU A 109 -1.98 -6.35 -20.44
N PRO A 110 -0.95 -7.08 -20.02
CA PRO A 110 -0.12 -7.80 -20.97
C PRO A 110 -0.95 -8.83 -21.76
N THR A 111 -0.39 -9.30 -22.88
CA THR A 111 -0.93 -10.38 -23.70
C THR A 111 0.22 -11.32 -24.04
N GLU A 112 -0.05 -12.59 -24.31
CA GLU A 112 1.00 -13.55 -24.69
C GLU A 112 1.82 -13.02 -25.89
N SER A 113 1.12 -12.56 -26.93
CA SER A 113 1.73 -11.94 -28.12
C SER A 113 2.60 -10.72 -27.83
N ARG A 114 2.25 -9.88 -26.84
CA ARG A 114 3.10 -8.75 -26.42
C ARG A 114 4.30 -9.23 -25.62
N ILE A 115 4.09 -10.08 -24.62
CA ILE A 115 5.17 -10.59 -23.77
C ILE A 115 6.20 -11.37 -24.60
N ASP A 116 5.77 -12.21 -25.54
CA ASP A 116 6.69 -12.95 -26.42
C ASP A 116 7.37 -12.07 -27.48
N SER A 117 6.82 -10.89 -27.76
CA SER A 117 7.52 -9.86 -28.55
C SER A 117 8.57 -9.12 -27.72
N ILE A 118 8.33 -8.90 -26.42
CA ILE A 118 9.33 -8.38 -25.46
C ILE A 118 10.44 -9.42 -25.21
N ARG A 119 10.13 -10.73 -25.25
CA ARG A 119 11.13 -11.81 -25.20
C ARG A 119 11.97 -11.88 -26.47
N ARG A 120 11.34 -11.89 -27.65
CA ARG A 120 12.05 -12.00 -28.95
C ARG A 120 12.94 -10.80 -29.26
N SER A 121 12.65 -9.61 -28.73
CA SER A 121 13.54 -8.44 -28.80
C SER A 121 14.67 -8.44 -27.77
N GLY A 122 14.77 -9.47 -26.91
CA GLY A 122 15.76 -9.57 -25.83
C GLY A 122 15.49 -8.64 -24.65
N LEU A 123 14.48 -7.76 -24.73
CA LEU A 123 14.16 -6.78 -23.69
C LEU A 123 13.70 -7.42 -22.38
N ALA A 124 13.07 -8.60 -22.42
CA ALA A 124 12.59 -9.31 -21.23
C ALA A 124 13.71 -9.65 -20.23
N ASN A 125 14.94 -9.85 -20.72
CA ASN A 125 16.12 -10.20 -19.92
C ASN A 125 16.94 -8.97 -19.49
N GLN A 126 16.54 -7.76 -19.93
CA GLN A 126 17.06 -6.51 -19.39
C GLN A 126 16.32 -6.14 -18.09
N GLU A 127 16.55 -4.94 -17.57
CA GLU A 127 16.03 -4.51 -16.28
C GLU A 127 14.67 -3.79 -16.37
N TRP A 128 13.78 -4.20 -15.47
CA TRP A 128 12.40 -3.75 -15.29
C TRP A 128 12.15 -3.44 -13.82
N VAL A 129 11.11 -2.66 -13.56
CA VAL A 129 10.59 -2.38 -12.22
C VAL A 129 9.07 -2.58 -12.18
N ALA A 130 8.60 -3.15 -11.07
CA ALA A 130 7.18 -3.14 -10.69
C ALA A 130 6.97 -2.03 -9.64
N CYS A 131 6.06 -1.10 -9.91
CA CYS A 131 5.66 -0.03 -8.99
C CYS A 131 4.17 -0.16 -8.67
N GLU A 132 3.72 0.31 -7.50
CA GLU A 132 2.30 0.35 -7.15
C GLU A 132 1.50 1.09 -8.23
N LYS A 133 0.41 0.49 -8.72
CA LYS A 133 -0.57 1.23 -9.50
C LYS A 133 -1.56 1.89 -8.54
N VAL A 134 -1.38 3.19 -8.33
CA VAL A 134 -2.38 4.03 -7.69
C VAL A 134 -3.63 4.12 -8.58
N HIS A 135 -4.78 3.99 -7.93
CA HIS A 135 -6.13 4.16 -8.45
C HIS A 135 -6.68 5.52 -8.00
N GLY A 136 -6.62 6.52 -8.87
CA GLY A 136 -7.10 7.88 -8.59
C GLY A 136 -7.64 8.51 -9.87
N SER A 137 -7.13 9.68 -10.25
CA SER A 137 -7.34 10.24 -11.58
C SER A 137 -6.03 10.74 -12.18
N ASN A 138 -5.77 10.38 -13.44
CA ASN A 138 -4.54 10.75 -14.12
C ASN A 138 -4.44 12.28 -14.27
N PHE A 139 -3.37 12.83 -13.71
CA PHE A 139 -3.09 14.25 -13.57
C PHE A 139 -1.67 14.55 -14.04
N ALA A 140 -1.42 15.75 -14.57
CA ALA A 140 -0.09 16.17 -14.95
C ALA A 140 0.12 17.67 -14.71
N ILE A 141 1.30 18.00 -14.21
CA ILE A 141 1.75 19.37 -13.95
C ILE A 141 2.73 19.74 -15.06
N TYR A 142 2.41 20.81 -15.78
CA TYR A 142 3.22 21.33 -16.88
C TYR A 142 3.89 22.63 -16.44
N LEU A 143 5.15 22.81 -16.87
CA LEU A 143 5.84 24.10 -16.90
C LEU A 143 6.26 24.37 -18.33
N ILE A 144 5.64 25.36 -18.95
CA ILE A 144 5.94 25.85 -20.30
C ILE A 144 6.88 27.06 -20.17
N ASP A 145 7.90 27.14 -21.03
CA ASP A 145 8.77 28.31 -21.21
C ASP A 145 9.45 28.85 -19.92
N GLU A 146 9.64 27.98 -18.92
CA GLU A 146 10.07 28.28 -17.53
C GLU A 146 9.15 29.25 -16.75
N LYS A 147 7.95 29.54 -17.26
CA LYS A 147 7.03 30.56 -16.73
C LYS A 147 5.63 30.05 -16.46
N ASP A 148 5.03 29.47 -17.49
CA ASP A 148 3.60 29.21 -17.55
C ASP A 148 3.29 27.83 -17.00
N ILE A 149 2.65 27.81 -15.83
CA ILE A 149 2.24 26.54 -15.20
C ILE A 149 0.82 26.21 -15.66
N ARG A 150 0.61 24.95 -16.05
CA ARG A 150 -0.67 24.41 -16.52
C ARG A 150 -0.91 23.06 -15.86
N TYR A 151 -2.18 22.70 -15.70
CA TYR A 151 -2.62 21.45 -15.10
C TYR A 151 -3.49 20.69 -16.07
N ALA A 152 -3.19 19.41 -16.30
CA ALA A 152 -3.93 18.56 -17.22
C ALA A 152 -4.56 17.37 -16.51
N LYS A 153 -5.76 17.01 -16.97
CA LYS A 153 -6.40 15.72 -16.72
C LYS A 153 -6.13 14.80 -17.90
N ARG A 154 -6.61 13.55 -17.82
CA ARG A 154 -6.50 12.53 -18.87
C ARG A 154 -6.88 13.00 -20.29
N SER A 155 -7.78 13.99 -20.42
CA SER A 155 -8.35 14.47 -21.67
C SER A 155 -8.07 15.95 -21.97
N GLY A 156 -6.91 16.48 -21.53
CA GLY A 156 -6.48 17.83 -21.90
C GLY A 156 -5.97 18.69 -20.74
N ILE A 157 -5.29 19.78 -21.10
CA ILE A 157 -5.02 20.90 -20.18
C ILE A 157 -6.35 21.51 -19.77
N MET A 158 -6.54 21.74 -18.47
CA MET A 158 -7.78 22.21 -17.87
C MET A 158 -7.86 23.73 -17.83
N ASN A 159 -9.08 24.27 -17.84
CA ASN A 159 -9.27 25.68 -17.52
C ASN A 159 -8.89 25.93 -16.04
N PRO A 160 -8.20 27.04 -15.69
CA PRO A 160 -7.87 27.35 -14.29
C PRO A 160 -9.08 27.40 -13.33
N ASN A 161 -10.28 27.65 -13.85
CA ASN A 161 -11.54 27.65 -13.08
C ASN A 161 -12.34 26.34 -13.17
N GLU A 162 -11.81 25.27 -13.78
CA GLU A 162 -12.43 23.95 -13.77
C GLU A 162 -12.24 23.27 -12.42
N ASN A 163 -13.33 22.92 -11.72
CA ASN A 163 -13.23 22.04 -10.56
C ASN A 163 -12.91 20.60 -10.98
N PHE A 164 -11.66 20.19 -10.81
CA PHE A 164 -11.23 18.80 -10.97
C PHE A 164 -10.74 18.25 -9.61
N PHE A 165 -11.65 17.61 -8.88
CA PHE A 165 -11.40 16.99 -7.56
C PHE A 165 -10.72 17.90 -6.52
N GLY A 166 -10.90 19.23 -6.62
CA GLY A 166 -10.32 20.19 -5.69
C GLY A 166 -8.79 20.38 -5.78
N TYR A 167 -8.14 19.98 -6.88
CA TYR A 167 -6.66 20.03 -7.03
C TYR A 167 -6.01 21.37 -6.69
N HIS A 168 -6.74 22.48 -6.79
CA HIS A 168 -6.29 23.84 -6.42
C HIS A 168 -5.71 23.93 -5.00
N LEU A 169 -6.14 23.04 -4.10
CA LEU A 169 -5.57 22.91 -2.75
C LEU A 169 -4.05 22.67 -2.77
N LEU A 170 -3.56 21.92 -3.75
CA LEU A 170 -2.16 21.50 -3.89
C LEU A 170 -1.40 22.34 -4.93
N ALA A 171 -2.01 23.41 -5.46
CA ALA A 171 -1.44 24.18 -6.56
C ALA A 171 -0.11 24.85 -6.20
N ASP A 172 0.04 25.37 -4.98
CA ASP A 172 1.29 26.00 -4.53
C ASP A 172 2.43 24.98 -4.41
N ASP A 173 2.14 23.80 -3.85
CA ASP A 173 3.09 22.67 -3.81
C ASP A 173 3.49 22.24 -5.22
N PHE A 174 2.52 22.09 -6.13
CA PHE A 174 2.78 21.75 -7.54
C PHE A 174 3.66 22.80 -8.24
N MET A 175 3.44 24.09 -7.96
CA MET A 175 4.29 25.17 -8.48
C MET A 175 5.72 25.12 -7.92
N ALA A 176 5.89 24.76 -6.65
CA ALA A 176 7.22 24.54 -6.06
C ALA A 176 7.91 23.32 -6.69
N HIS A 177 7.22 22.17 -6.73
CA HIS A 177 7.73 20.91 -7.25
C HIS A 177 8.20 21.03 -8.71
N ILE A 178 7.39 21.61 -9.61
CA ILE A 178 7.73 21.68 -11.05
C ILE A 178 8.89 22.64 -11.32
N ARG A 179 9.02 23.73 -10.55
CA ARG A 179 10.15 24.67 -10.63
C ARG A 179 11.44 24.04 -10.10
N MET A 180 11.37 23.33 -8.97
CA MET A 180 12.52 22.56 -8.45
C MET A 180 12.96 21.49 -9.45
N LEU A 181 12.02 20.75 -10.04
CA LEU A 181 12.30 19.74 -11.06
C LEU A 181 13.00 20.35 -12.29
N CYS A 182 12.51 21.48 -12.81
CA CYS A 182 13.15 22.16 -13.94
C CYS A 182 14.60 22.55 -13.62
N ASN A 183 14.85 23.12 -12.44
CA ASN A 183 16.21 23.48 -12.00
C ASN A 183 17.13 22.25 -11.89
N LEU A 184 16.63 21.14 -11.33
CA LEU A 184 17.37 19.87 -11.20
C LEU A 184 17.70 19.26 -12.57
N LEU A 185 16.76 19.27 -13.52
CA LEU A 185 16.97 18.83 -14.90
C LEU A 185 18.04 19.68 -15.61
N LYS A 186 17.94 21.01 -15.50
CA LYS A 186 18.92 21.94 -16.09
C LYS A 186 20.32 21.72 -15.50
N GLN A 187 20.42 21.51 -14.19
CA GLN A 187 21.69 21.18 -13.53
C GLN A 187 22.26 19.83 -14.00
N LYS A 188 21.44 18.77 -14.04
CA LYS A 188 21.87 17.39 -14.37
C LYS A 188 22.28 17.22 -15.84
N HIS A 189 21.63 17.94 -16.76
CA HIS A 189 21.91 17.88 -18.20
C HIS A 189 22.72 19.09 -18.71
N GLN A 190 23.24 19.94 -17.81
CA GLN A 190 24.02 21.16 -18.09
C GLN A 190 23.33 22.14 -19.07
N ILE A 191 21.99 22.17 -19.06
CA ILE A 191 21.17 22.99 -19.97
C ILE A 191 21.27 24.45 -19.55
N SER A 192 22.19 25.17 -20.19
CA SER A 192 22.43 26.60 -19.99
C SER A 192 21.40 27.50 -20.68
N GLY A 193 20.61 26.93 -21.61
CA GLY A 193 19.51 27.61 -22.28
C GLY A 193 18.20 27.62 -21.49
N ARG A 194 17.12 27.98 -22.18
CA ARG A 194 15.74 27.84 -21.69
C ARG A 194 15.24 26.42 -21.93
N MET A 195 14.55 25.84 -20.96
CA MET A 195 13.73 24.64 -21.08
C MET A 195 12.34 25.00 -21.61
N GLY A 196 11.97 24.53 -22.80
CA GLY A 196 10.69 24.86 -23.42
C GLY A 196 9.49 24.17 -22.76
N ARG A 197 9.58 22.89 -22.38
CA ARG A 197 8.48 22.18 -21.73
C ARG A 197 8.99 21.17 -20.69
N VAL A 198 8.41 21.15 -19.49
CA VAL A 198 8.60 20.10 -18.47
C VAL A 198 7.24 19.56 -18.06
N ILE A 199 7.10 18.24 -17.96
CA ILE A 199 5.83 17.58 -17.61
C ILE A 199 6.10 16.55 -16.51
N LEU A 200 5.47 16.76 -15.35
CA LEU A 200 5.43 15.81 -14.24
C LEU A 200 4.09 15.08 -14.27
N HIS A 201 4.08 13.83 -14.75
CA HIS A 201 2.90 12.99 -14.81
C HIS A 201 2.71 12.22 -13.49
N GLY A 202 1.47 12.09 -13.05
CA GLY A 202 1.12 11.33 -11.86
C GLY A 202 -0.37 10.99 -11.76
N GLU A 203 -0.75 10.52 -10.58
CA GLU A 203 -2.13 10.23 -10.20
C GLU A 203 -2.55 11.18 -9.07
N LEU A 204 -3.67 11.88 -9.22
CA LEU A 204 -4.33 12.64 -8.15
C LEU A 204 -5.24 11.67 -7.38
N PHE A 205 -5.04 11.53 -6.07
CA PHE A 205 -5.63 10.46 -5.26
C PHE A 205 -5.94 10.91 -3.81
N GLY A 206 -6.58 10.04 -3.02
CA GLY A 206 -6.98 10.35 -1.65
C GLY A 206 -8.42 10.89 -1.54
N ALA A 207 -8.63 11.86 -0.65
CA ALA A 207 -9.93 12.41 -0.25
C ALA A 207 -10.95 11.37 0.32
N LYS A 208 -10.50 10.15 0.63
CA LYS A 208 -11.35 9.01 0.99
C LYS A 208 -10.59 8.01 1.87
N TYR A 209 -10.99 7.93 3.14
CA TYR A 209 -10.51 6.92 4.10
C TYR A 209 -11.58 6.64 5.17
N LYS A 210 -12.28 5.51 5.06
CA LYS A 210 -13.45 5.17 5.88
C LYS A 210 -13.10 4.37 7.15
N HIS A 211 -12.21 4.91 7.99
CA HIS A 211 -11.87 4.32 9.29
C HIS A 211 -12.54 5.11 10.45
N PRO A 212 -13.18 4.48 11.46
CA PRO A 212 -13.95 5.21 12.49
C PRO A 212 -13.17 6.25 13.30
N LEU A 213 -11.85 6.07 13.46
CA LEU A 213 -10.96 7.01 14.16
C LEU A 213 -10.28 8.05 13.25
N VAL A 214 -10.52 8.00 11.93
CA VAL A 214 -9.93 8.94 10.96
C VAL A 214 -11.04 9.85 10.43
N PRO A 215 -11.12 11.12 10.85
CA PRO A 215 -12.15 12.03 10.37
C PRO A 215 -11.94 12.41 8.89
N PRO A 216 -13.01 12.74 8.15
CA PRO A 216 -12.89 13.34 6.83
C PRO A 216 -12.13 14.68 6.85
N SER A 217 -11.57 15.06 5.70
CA SER A 217 -10.83 16.31 5.56
C SER A 217 -11.61 17.54 6.01
N LYS A 218 -10.92 18.44 6.73
CA LYS A 218 -11.44 19.77 7.09
C LYS A 218 -11.02 20.85 6.10
N GLN A 219 -10.25 20.50 5.07
CA GLN A 219 -9.70 21.43 4.10
C GLN A 219 -10.74 21.84 3.04
N TRP A 220 -10.51 23.02 2.47
CA TRP A 220 -11.32 23.61 1.41
C TRP A 220 -10.40 24.16 0.33
N CYS A 221 -10.51 23.67 -0.90
CA CYS A 221 -9.85 24.35 -2.01
C CYS A 221 -10.60 25.65 -2.35
N THR A 222 -9.90 26.57 -3.00
CA THR A 222 -10.49 27.80 -3.56
C THR A 222 -10.02 27.95 -5.00
N LEU A 223 -10.95 28.04 -5.94
CA LEU A 223 -10.67 28.27 -7.35
C LEU A 223 -10.30 29.75 -7.60
N PRO A 224 -9.62 30.10 -8.71
CA PRO A 224 -9.25 31.49 -9.01
C PRO A 224 -10.44 32.47 -9.11
N ASN A 225 -11.63 31.97 -9.45
CA ASN A 225 -12.89 32.72 -9.41
C ASN A 225 -13.54 32.84 -8.02
N GLY A 226 -12.83 32.48 -6.94
CA GLY A 226 -13.30 32.54 -5.56
C GLY A 226 -14.27 31.42 -5.14
N LYS A 227 -14.63 30.48 -6.03
CA LYS A 227 -15.48 29.34 -5.67
C LYS A 227 -14.73 28.41 -4.71
N ARG A 228 -15.28 28.20 -3.51
CA ARG A 228 -14.72 27.30 -2.49
C ARG A 228 -15.40 25.93 -2.52
N ILE A 229 -14.63 24.86 -2.30
CA ILE A 229 -15.12 23.47 -2.39
C ILE A 229 -14.49 22.64 -1.24
N PRO A 230 -15.28 21.91 -0.42
CA PRO A 230 -14.76 21.12 0.69
C PRO A 230 -14.17 19.80 0.20
N ILE A 231 -13.00 19.42 0.71
CA ILE A 231 -12.32 18.17 0.31
C ILE A 231 -13.07 16.94 0.81
N ALA A 232 -13.76 17.00 1.96
CA ALA A 232 -14.67 15.93 2.40
C ALA A 232 -15.87 15.67 1.46
N GLY A 233 -16.11 16.55 0.46
CA GLY A 233 -17.09 16.34 -0.61
C GLY A 233 -16.50 15.81 -1.92
N VAL A 234 -15.19 15.49 -1.96
CA VAL A 234 -14.50 14.99 -3.15
C VAL A 234 -14.47 13.46 -3.13
N GLU A 235 -15.09 12.82 -4.11
CA GLU A 235 -14.90 11.39 -4.39
C GLU A 235 -14.23 11.22 -5.77
N ILE A 236 -12.97 10.79 -5.77
CA ILE A 236 -12.19 10.57 -7.01
C ILE A 236 -12.53 9.21 -7.64
N GLN A 237 -12.75 8.20 -6.79
CA GLN A 237 -13.09 6.83 -7.18
C GLN A 237 -14.11 6.25 -6.19
N SER A 238 -15.14 5.59 -6.71
CA SER A 238 -16.28 5.08 -5.93
C SER A 238 -16.01 3.78 -5.18
N GLU A 239 -14.98 3.01 -5.57
CA GLU A 239 -14.70 1.67 -5.01
C GLU A 239 -14.48 1.64 -3.48
N PRO A 240 -14.71 0.48 -2.83
CA PRO A 240 -14.42 0.27 -1.41
C PRO A 240 -12.91 0.16 -1.12
N PHE A 241 -12.10 -0.27 -2.08
CA PHE A 241 -10.64 -0.33 -1.98
C PHE A 241 -10.00 -0.13 -3.38
N PRO A 242 -8.72 0.29 -3.47
CA PRO A 242 -7.91 0.86 -2.38
C PRO A 242 -8.45 2.22 -1.87
N GLN A 243 -8.23 2.47 -0.57
CA GLN A 243 -8.40 3.76 0.10
C GLN A 243 -7.08 4.19 0.72
N TYR A 244 -6.77 5.50 0.67
CA TYR A 244 -5.40 5.99 0.91
C TYR A 244 -5.27 6.98 2.07
N SER A 245 -6.11 8.02 2.07
CA SER A 245 -6.04 9.13 3.04
C SER A 245 -7.32 9.98 2.95
N PRO A 246 -7.78 10.60 4.06
CA PRO A 246 -8.91 11.55 4.02
C PRO A 246 -8.55 12.86 3.31
N GLU A 247 -7.26 13.17 3.13
CA GLU A 247 -6.78 14.38 2.45
C GLU A 247 -6.39 14.09 0.98
N LEU A 248 -6.30 15.14 0.16
CA LEU A 248 -5.96 15.06 -1.27
C LEU A 248 -4.44 14.97 -1.47
N HIS A 249 -3.98 14.12 -2.38
CA HIS A 249 -2.57 13.85 -2.64
C HIS A 249 -2.26 13.67 -4.14
N PHE A 250 -0.99 13.80 -4.52
CA PHE A 250 -0.49 13.55 -5.88
C PHE A 250 0.70 12.58 -5.84
N PHE A 251 0.69 11.57 -6.71
CA PHE A 251 1.73 10.53 -6.80
C PHE A 251 2.36 10.53 -8.20
N ALA A 252 3.58 11.03 -8.32
CA ALA A 252 4.30 11.07 -9.59
C ALA A 252 4.68 9.66 -10.08
N PHE A 253 4.67 9.43 -11.39
CA PHE A 253 5.11 8.15 -12.00
C PHE A 253 5.88 8.28 -13.32
N ASP A 254 5.91 9.48 -13.94
CA ASP A 254 6.73 9.77 -15.11
C ASP A 254 7.13 11.25 -15.15
N ILE A 255 8.29 11.54 -15.73
CA ILE A 255 8.75 12.89 -16.04
C ILE A 255 9.15 12.94 -17.51
N LYS A 256 8.65 13.93 -18.24
CA LYS A 256 9.14 14.31 -19.57
C LYS A 256 9.74 15.71 -19.54
N TYR A 257 10.67 15.99 -20.45
CA TYR A 257 11.07 17.35 -20.79
C TYR A 257 11.41 17.51 -22.27
N SER A 258 11.28 18.73 -22.78
CA SER A 258 11.70 19.16 -24.12
C SER A 258 12.46 20.47 -23.98
N ILE A 259 13.58 20.60 -24.70
CA ILE A 259 14.42 21.80 -24.66
C ILE A 259 13.83 22.88 -25.57
N SER A 260 13.40 22.53 -26.79
CA SER A 260 12.75 23.48 -27.69
C SER A 260 11.35 23.90 -27.19
N GLY A 261 10.64 22.96 -26.57
CA GLY A 261 9.21 23.04 -26.24
C GLY A 261 8.32 22.17 -27.13
N ALA A 262 8.87 21.52 -28.17
CA ALA A 262 8.11 20.68 -29.09
C ALA A 262 7.74 19.31 -28.49
N GLU A 263 7.00 18.48 -29.24
CA GLU A 263 6.62 17.12 -28.82
C GLU A 263 7.56 16.06 -29.43
N GLU A 264 8.19 16.35 -30.55
CA GLU A 264 9.16 15.48 -31.24
C GLU A 264 10.53 15.38 -30.55
N ASP A 265 10.91 16.35 -29.70
CA ASP A 265 12.12 16.32 -28.86
C ASP A 265 11.81 16.00 -27.38
N MET A 266 10.64 15.45 -27.09
CA MET A 266 10.26 15.01 -25.74
C MET A 266 11.10 13.84 -25.24
N VAL A 267 12.03 14.14 -24.33
CA VAL A 267 12.80 13.15 -23.57
C VAL A 267 11.97 12.68 -22.38
N LEU A 268 11.64 11.39 -22.36
CA LEU A 268 11.14 10.70 -21.18
C LEU A 268 12.32 10.29 -20.28
N LEU A 269 12.26 10.56 -18.98
CA LEU A 269 13.31 10.12 -18.05
C LEU A 269 13.36 8.59 -17.92
N SER A 270 14.57 8.05 -17.77
CA SER A 270 14.73 6.69 -17.24
C SER A 270 14.18 6.60 -15.82
N PHE A 271 13.85 5.39 -15.36
CA PHE A 271 13.31 5.18 -14.02
C PHE A 271 14.29 5.61 -12.91
N ASP A 272 15.59 5.47 -13.14
CA ASP A 272 16.62 5.92 -12.20
C ASP A 272 16.76 7.44 -12.20
N ASP A 273 16.72 8.09 -13.36
CA ASP A 273 16.72 9.55 -13.43
C ASP A 273 15.47 10.13 -12.75
N PHE A 274 14.30 9.54 -13.03
CA PHE A 274 13.03 9.87 -12.39
C PHE A 274 13.11 9.74 -10.86
N THR A 275 13.65 8.62 -10.35
CA THR A 275 13.81 8.36 -8.92
C THR A 275 14.76 9.36 -8.28
N GLU A 276 15.89 9.65 -8.93
CA GLU A 276 16.87 10.63 -8.48
C GLU A 276 16.26 12.04 -8.42
N MET A 277 15.57 12.50 -9.47
CA MET A 277 14.93 13.82 -9.48
C MET A 277 13.85 13.94 -8.41
N CYS A 278 12.92 12.98 -8.33
CA CYS A 278 11.82 13.01 -7.36
C CYS A 278 12.33 12.93 -5.91
N SER A 279 13.38 12.15 -5.62
CA SER A 279 13.97 12.08 -4.27
C SER A 279 14.56 13.39 -3.74
N LYS A 280 14.83 14.36 -4.62
CA LYS A 280 15.39 15.69 -4.28
C LYS A 280 14.32 16.77 -4.10
N ILE A 281 13.04 16.42 -4.27
CA ILE A 281 11.91 17.36 -4.14
C ILE A 281 11.19 17.06 -2.81
N PRO A 282 11.28 17.94 -1.79
CA PRO A 282 10.62 17.74 -0.51
C PRO A 282 9.10 17.60 -0.68
N GLY A 283 8.47 16.69 0.07
CA GLY A 283 7.01 16.48 0.05
C GLY A 283 6.46 15.71 -1.15
N LEU A 284 7.19 15.59 -2.26
CA LEU A 284 6.72 14.88 -3.45
C LEU A 284 6.63 13.36 -3.20
N LEU A 285 5.43 12.80 -3.37
CA LEU A 285 5.21 11.35 -3.43
C LEU A 285 5.44 10.86 -4.87
N TYR A 286 6.12 9.73 -5.02
CA TYR A 286 6.49 9.19 -6.33
C TYR A 286 6.59 7.66 -6.34
N ALA A 287 6.46 7.09 -7.53
CA ALA A 287 6.59 5.66 -7.80
C ALA A 287 7.96 5.11 -7.37
N LYS A 288 7.96 4.19 -6.40
CA LYS A 288 9.13 3.46 -5.93
C LYS A 288 9.04 1.99 -6.35
N PRO A 289 10.16 1.31 -6.65
CA PRO A 289 10.15 -0.07 -7.08
C PRO A 289 9.79 -0.99 -5.89
N LEU A 290 8.72 -1.76 -6.06
CA LEU A 290 8.35 -2.87 -5.18
C LEU A 290 9.25 -4.09 -5.45
N VAL A 291 9.55 -4.32 -6.73
CA VAL A 291 10.50 -5.32 -7.27
C VAL A 291 11.26 -4.66 -8.43
N ARG A 292 12.55 -5.00 -8.57
CA ARG A 292 13.44 -4.62 -9.67
C ARG A 292 14.20 -5.88 -10.14
N GLY A 293 14.22 -6.14 -11.44
CA GLY A 293 14.80 -7.37 -12.00
C GLY A 293 14.44 -7.55 -13.48
N THR A 294 14.42 -8.79 -13.96
CA THR A 294 13.90 -9.14 -15.29
C THR A 294 12.38 -8.97 -15.41
N LEU A 295 11.85 -9.05 -16.63
CA LEU A 295 10.41 -9.01 -16.87
C LEU A 295 9.66 -10.15 -16.16
N ASP A 296 10.17 -11.38 -16.19
CA ASP A 296 9.50 -12.52 -15.55
C ASP A 296 9.60 -12.42 -14.00
N GLU A 297 10.67 -11.87 -13.42
CA GLU A 297 10.73 -11.53 -11.98
C GLU A 297 9.69 -10.47 -11.60
N CYS A 298 9.51 -9.41 -12.40
CA CYS A 298 8.47 -8.41 -12.17
C CYS A 298 7.05 -8.97 -12.36
N LEU A 299 6.82 -9.86 -13.35
CA LEU A 299 5.54 -10.51 -13.60
C LEU A 299 5.14 -11.52 -12.51
N ALA A 300 6.09 -12.05 -11.75
CA ALA A 300 5.84 -12.98 -10.64
C ALA A 300 5.18 -12.32 -9.41
N PHE A 301 5.21 -10.99 -9.32
CA PHE A 301 4.75 -10.20 -8.15
C PHE A 301 3.31 -10.52 -7.71
N ASP A 302 3.09 -10.56 -6.40
CA ASP A 302 1.84 -11.05 -5.81
C ASP A 302 0.76 -9.98 -5.67
N VAL A 303 0.21 -9.54 -6.81
CA VAL A 303 -0.89 -8.55 -6.85
C VAL A 303 -2.12 -8.97 -6.04
N GLU A 304 -2.42 -10.27 -5.94
CA GLU A 304 -3.62 -10.77 -5.26
C GLU A 304 -3.63 -10.49 -3.75
N ASN A 305 -2.45 -10.48 -3.11
CA ASN A 305 -2.30 -10.21 -1.67
C ASN A 305 -1.64 -8.83 -1.39
N PHE A 306 -1.48 -7.99 -2.41
CA PHE A 306 -0.79 -6.70 -2.27
C PHE A 306 -1.70 -5.63 -1.65
N VAL A 307 -1.61 -5.49 -0.33
CA VAL A 307 -2.18 -4.36 0.43
C VAL A 307 -1.43 -3.07 0.09
N THR A 308 -2.15 -1.96 -0.12
CA THR A 308 -1.49 -0.68 -0.45
C THR A 308 -0.64 -0.17 0.73
N PRO A 309 0.65 0.19 0.52
CA PRO A 309 1.51 0.77 1.56
C PRO A 309 1.23 2.26 1.81
N LEU A 310 0.51 2.94 0.91
CA LEU A 310 0.31 4.39 0.96
C LEU A 310 -0.35 4.90 2.24
N PRO A 311 -1.38 4.27 2.83
CA PRO A 311 -1.93 4.72 4.12
C PRO A 311 -0.88 4.80 5.23
N ALA A 312 0.02 3.82 5.33
CA ALA A 312 1.09 3.82 6.33
C ALA A 312 2.11 4.93 6.06
N LEU A 313 2.50 5.14 4.79
CA LEU A 313 3.38 6.24 4.36
C LEU A 313 2.76 7.63 4.59
N LEU A 314 1.43 7.71 4.64
CA LEU A 314 0.65 8.93 4.93
C LEU A 314 0.25 9.05 6.42
N GLY A 315 0.90 8.30 7.31
CA GLY A 315 0.72 8.40 8.77
C GLY A 315 -0.50 7.64 9.34
N LEU A 316 -1.23 6.89 8.52
CA LEU A 316 -2.44 6.15 8.91
C LEU A 316 -2.18 4.68 9.26
N GLY A 317 -0.93 4.29 9.48
CA GLY A 317 -0.55 2.89 9.77
C GLY A 317 -1.23 2.29 11.01
N ASN A 318 -1.62 3.13 11.97
CA ASN A 318 -2.36 2.74 13.18
C ASN A 318 -3.88 2.61 12.97
N TYR A 319 -4.37 2.85 11.75
CA TYR A 319 -5.80 2.90 11.41
C TYR A 319 -6.13 1.98 10.21
N PRO A 320 -5.67 0.71 10.20
CA PRO A 320 -5.77 -0.15 9.02
C PRO A 320 -7.21 -0.39 8.59
N LEU A 321 -7.41 -0.47 7.27
CA LEU A 321 -8.67 -0.89 6.66
C LEU A 321 -8.54 -2.36 6.23
N GLU A 322 -9.50 -3.18 6.66
CA GLU A 322 -9.57 -4.59 6.28
C GLU A 322 -9.77 -4.72 4.75
N GLY A 323 -9.07 -5.67 4.12
CA GLY A 323 -9.19 -5.91 2.69
C GLY A 323 -8.71 -4.78 1.78
N ASN A 324 -7.91 -3.83 2.28
CA ASN A 324 -7.45 -2.66 1.52
C ASN A 324 -6.33 -2.98 0.51
N LEU A 325 -6.63 -3.88 -0.44
CA LEU A 325 -5.75 -4.24 -1.55
C LEU A 325 -5.55 -3.05 -2.49
N ALA A 326 -4.32 -2.89 -2.99
CA ALA A 326 -4.03 -1.99 -4.10
C ALA A 326 -4.76 -2.45 -5.38
N GLU A 327 -4.94 -1.54 -6.35
CA GLU A 327 -5.44 -1.94 -7.69
C GLU A 327 -4.50 -2.96 -8.35
N GLY A 328 -3.19 -2.85 -8.12
CA GLY A 328 -2.15 -3.75 -8.62
C GLY A 328 -0.82 -3.04 -8.83
N VAL A 329 -0.14 -3.34 -9.93
CA VAL A 329 1.19 -2.77 -10.27
C VAL A 329 1.29 -2.34 -11.73
N VAL A 330 2.10 -1.29 -11.98
CA VAL A 330 2.64 -0.98 -13.31
C VAL A 330 4.04 -1.57 -13.39
N ILE A 331 4.30 -2.35 -14.44
CA ILE A 331 5.61 -2.92 -14.76
C ILE A 331 6.15 -2.20 -15.99
N ARG A 332 7.39 -1.70 -15.92
CA ARG A 332 8.05 -0.96 -17.01
C ARG A 332 9.54 -1.30 -17.11
N HIS A 333 10.10 -1.22 -18.32
CA HIS A 333 11.55 -1.26 -18.51
C HIS A 333 12.18 0.00 -17.92
N VAL A 334 13.34 -0.11 -17.25
CA VAL A 334 13.95 1.04 -16.55
C VAL A 334 14.46 2.12 -17.49
N ARG A 335 14.73 1.78 -18.77
CA ARG A 335 15.09 2.72 -19.84
C ARG A 335 13.98 2.86 -20.90
N ARG A 336 12.70 2.66 -20.55
CA ARG A 336 11.58 3.08 -21.43
C ARG A 336 11.78 4.56 -21.81
N GLY A 337 11.73 4.87 -23.10
CA GLY A 337 12.03 6.19 -23.66
C GLY A 337 13.46 6.36 -24.21
N ASP A 338 14.40 5.47 -23.89
CA ASP A 338 15.71 5.40 -24.57
C ASP A 338 15.48 4.96 -26.02
N PRO A 339 15.95 5.70 -27.05
CA PRO A 339 15.77 5.34 -28.46
C PRO A 339 16.22 3.91 -28.80
N LYS A 340 17.18 3.33 -28.07
CA LYS A 340 17.64 1.94 -28.24
C LYS A 340 16.61 0.90 -27.76
N ILE A 341 15.71 1.28 -26.86
CA ILE A 341 14.63 0.45 -26.34
C ILE A 341 13.40 0.61 -27.24
N GLU A 342 13.04 1.84 -27.57
CA GLU A 342 11.90 2.15 -28.44
C GLU A 342 12.12 1.68 -29.89
N SER A 343 13.37 1.54 -30.36
CA SER A 343 13.69 0.95 -31.68
C SER A 343 13.25 -0.51 -31.84
N SER A 344 12.87 -1.19 -30.75
CA SER A 344 12.25 -2.53 -30.81
C SER A 344 10.82 -2.51 -31.36
N ALA A 345 10.17 -1.35 -31.40
CA ALA A 345 8.75 -1.16 -31.72
C ALA A 345 7.77 -1.94 -30.81
N VAL A 346 8.21 -2.41 -29.63
CA VAL A 346 7.36 -3.11 -28.65
C VAL A 346 7.18 -2.26 -27.39
N SER A 347 5.92 -1.98 -27.02
CA SER A 347 5.61 -1.20 -25.82
C SER A 347 6.18 -1.85 -24.55
N THR A 348 7.03 -1.10 -23.84
CA THR A 348 7.78 -1.53 -22.65
C THR A 348 7.11 -1.14 -21.33
N ILE A 349 5.77 -0.99 -21.33
CA ILE A 349 4.97 -0.72 -20.14
C ILE A 349 3.65 -1.53 -20.15
N ILE A 350 3.37 -2.20 -19.04
CA ILE A 350 2.24 -3.12 -18.85
C ILE A 350 1.67 -2.94 -17.44
N LYS A 351 0.41 -3.32 -17.19
CA LYS A 351 -0.18 -3.34 -15.83
C LYS A 351 -0.64 -4.74 -15.43
N LEU A 352 -0.47 -5.09 -14.16
CA LEU A 352 -1.19 -6.18 -13.52
C LEU A 352 -2.18 -5.59 -12.53
N ARG A 353 -3.30 -6.28 -12.31
CA ARG A 353 -4.35 -5.89 -11.34
C ARG A 353 -4.71 -7.09 -10.48
N CYS A 354 -5.08 -6.86 -9.22
CA CYS A 354 -5.60 -7.94 -8.38
C CYS A 354 -7.00 -8.36 -8.86
N SER A 355 -7.34 -9.65 -8.78
CA SER A 355 -8.64 -10.16 -9.25
C SER A 355 -9.80 -9.50 -8.52
N SER A 356 -9.69 -9.32 -7.20
CA SER A 356 -10.67 -8.64 -6.33
C SER A 356 -11.01 -7.21 -6.81
N PHE A 357 -10.03 -6.45 -7.32
CA PHE A 357 -10.29 -5.12 -7.89
C PHE A 357 -10.90 -5.18 -9.29
N MET A 358 -10.50 -6.17 -10.11
CA MET A 358 -11.10 -6.35 -11.43
C MET A 358 -12.59 -6.74 -11.35
N GLU A 359 -13.00 -7.50 -10.34
CA GLU A 359 -14.41 -7.82 -10.08
C GLU A 359 -15.27 -6.57 -9.83
N LEU A 360 -14.75 -5.59 -9.07
CA LEU A 360 -15.43 -4.32 -8.80
C LEU A 360 -15.70 -3.52 -10.09
N LYS A 361 -14.75 -3.52 -11.04
CA LYS A 361 -14.87 -2.80 -12.31
C LYS A 361 -15.65 -3.59 -13.39
N HIS A 362 -15.65 -4.93 -13.33
CA HIS A 362 -16.24 -5.82 -14.34
C HIS A 362 -17.03 -6.99 -13.71
N PRO A 363 -18.17 -6.71 -13.03
CA PRO A 363 -19.01 -7.76 -12.45
C PRO A 363 -19.44 -8.79 -13.50
N GLY A 364 -19.40 -10.08 -13.14
CA GLY A 364 -19.76 -11.20 -14.01
C GLY A 364 -18.63 -11.74 -14.91
N LYS A 365 -17.49 -11.05 -15.07
CA LYS A 365 -16.33 -11.56 -15.84
C LYS A 365 -15.31 -12.35 -15.00
N GLN A 366 -15.72 -12.88 -13.86
CA GLN A 366 -14.85 -13.49 -12.83
C GLN A 366 -13.93 -14.61 -13.35
N GLN A 367 -14.49 -15.62 -14.04
CA GLN A 367 -13.69 -16.76 -14.53
C GLN A 367 -12.81 -16.40 -15.73
N GLU A 368 -13.32 -15.59 -16.66
CA GLU A 368 -12.60 -15.12 -17.85
C GLU A 368 -11.37 -14.26 -17.46
N LEU A 369 -11.49 -13.40 -16.44
CA LEU A 369 -10.39 -12.53 -16.02
C LEU A 369 -9.36 -13.20 -15.11
N ARG A 370 -9.75 -14.23 -14.33
CA ARG A 370 -8.78 -15.05 -13.57
C ARG A 370 -8.03 -16.01 -14.49
N ALA A 371 -8.76 -16.95 -15.11
CA ALA A 371 -8.17 -18.13 -15.75
C ALA A 371 -7.40 -17.83 -17.05
N THR A 372 -7.78 -16.78 -17.80
CA THR A 372 -7.25 -16.58 -19.16
C THR A 372 -5.95 -15.76 -19.20
N PHE A 373 -5.55 -15.09 -18.11
CA PHE A 373 -4.37 -14.21 -18.18
C PHE A 373 -3.47 -14.19 -16.95
N LEU A 374 -3.98 -13.85 -15.76
CA LEU A 374 -3.16 -13.73 -14.55
C LEU A 374 -2.52 -15.07 -14.23
N ASP A 375 -3.32 -16.14 -14.16
CA ASP A 375 -2.81 -17.48 -13.85
C ASP A 375 -1.81 -17.95 -14.92
N THR A 376 -2.16 -17.88 -16.21
CA THR A 376 -1.29 -18.34 -17.31
C THR A 376 0.07 -17.63 -17.34
N VAL A 377 0.08 -16.29 -17.34
CA VAL A 377 1.34 -15.53 -17.49
C VAL A 377 2.13 -15.52 -16.18
N ARG A 378 1.49 -15.41 -15.02
CA ARG A 378 2.19 -15.42 -13.73
C ARG A 378 2.70 -16.81 -13.37
N ALA A 379 1.94 -17.89 -13.58
CA ALA A 379 2.44 -19.25 -13.36
C ALA A 379 3.60 -19.58 -14.32
N SER A 380 3.50 -19.16 -15.59
CA SER A 380 4.61 -19.30 -16.56
C SER A 380 5.86 -18.52 -16.13
N ALA A 381 5.69 -17.30 -15.60
CA ALA A 381 6.80 -16.49 -15.11
C ALA A 381 7.44 -17.10 -13.86
N LEU A 382 6.62 -17.52 -12.87
CA LEU A 382 7.03 -18.25 -11.68
C LEU A 382 7.80 -19.54 -12.04
N GLN A 383 7.33 -20.31 -13.04
CA GLN A 383 8.01 -21.52 -13.49
C GLN A 383 9.40 -21.23 -14.08
N ARG A 384 9.54 -20.16 -14.88
CA ARG A 384 10.85 -19.72 -15.40
C ARG A 384 11.77 -19.20 -14.29
N VAL A 385 11.24 -18.42 -13.36
CA VAL A 385 11.91 -17.88 -12.15
C VAL A 385 12.40 -19.01 -11.22
N GLN A 386 11.63 -20.08 -11.07
CA GLN A 386 11.99 -21.27 -10.29
C GLN A 386 13.04 -22.13 -10.99
N ASN A 387 12.90 -22.36 -12.30
CA ASN A 387 13.89 -23.11 -13.09
C ASN A 387 15.23 -22.36 -13.24
N GLY A 388 15.20 -21.02 -13.24
CA GLY A 388 16.36 -20.13 -13.35
C GLY A 388 16.74 -19.42 -12.06
N ARG A 389 16.85 -20.15 -10.93
CA ARG A 389 17.28 -19.70 -9.58
C ARG A 389 17.44 -18.17 -9.36
N LYS A 390 16.33 -17.44 -9.28
CA LYS A 390 16.26 -16.12 -8.62
C LYS A 390 14.80 -15.74 -8.36
N SER A 391 14.34 -15.91 -7.11
CA SER A 391 12.99 -15.56 -6.69
C SER A 391 13.05 -14.70 -5.43
N MET A 392 13.03 -13.38 -5.60
CA MET A 392 12.81 -12.40 -4.53
C MET A 392 11.75 -11.38 -5.00
N VAL A 393 10.71 -11.00 -4.24
CA VAL A 393 10.60 -10.62 -2.82
C VAL A 393 10.94 -9.13 -2.60
N LEU A 394 10.36 -8.54 -1.55
CA LEU A 394 10.48 -7.13 -1.15
C LEU A 394 11.95 -6.67 -1.10
N ALA A 395 12.24 -5.57 -1.80
CA ALA A 395 13.54 -4.92 -1.96
C ALA A 395 14.67 -5.34 -0.96
N ASP A 396 15.58 -6.19 -1.46
CA ASP A 396 16.65 -6.89 -0.73
C ASP A 396 17.55 -6.02 0.18
N SER A 397 17.59 -4.70 0.00
CA SER A 397 18.42 -3.79 0.79
C SER A 397 17.95 -3.59 2.24
N MET A 398 16.67 -3.87 2.51
CA MET A 398 16.05 -3.71 3.83
C MET A 398 15.61 -5.02 4.46
N LEU A 399 15.10 -5.97 3.68
CA LEU A 399 14.44 -7.16 4.23
C LEU A 399 15.37 -8.03 5.13
N PRO A 400 16.62 -8.35 4.75
CA PRO A 400 17.51 -9.14 5.59
C PRO A 400 17.84 -8.50 6.95
N LYS A 401 17.75 -7.16 7.05
CA LYS A 401 17.96 -6.43 8.31
C LYS A 401 16.73 -6.53 9.21
N VAL A 402 15.53 -6.38 8.65
CA VAL A 402 14.26 -6.54 9.37
C VAL A 402 14.10 -8.00 9.82
N GLU A 403 14.43 -8.97 8.96
CA GLU A 403 14.40 -10.40 9.27
C GLU A 403 15.43 -10.77 10.36
N ALA A 404 16.68 -10.30 10.24
CA ALA A 404 17.69 -10.53 11.28
C ALA A 404 17.33 -9.87 12.62
N ALA A 405 16.80 -8.65 12.61
CA ALA A 405 16.35 -7.95 13.82
C ALA A 405 15.15 -8.64 14.47
N ALA A 406 14.14 -9.03 13.69
CA ALA A 406 12.98 -9.79 14.17
C ALA A 406 13.40 -11.14 14.78
N ASN A 407 14.32 -11.85 14.13
CA ASN A 407 14.87 -13.09 14.67
C ASN A 407 15.65 -12.85 15.97
N ALA A 408 16.49 -11.82 16.05
CA ALA A 408 17.21 -11.47 17.29
C ALA A 408 16.25 -11.09 18.44
N LEU A 409 15.19 -10.31 18.16
CA LEU A 409 14.18 -9.92 19.16
C LEU A 409 13.34 -11.11 19.66
N LEU A 410 13.03 -12.08 18.78
CA LEU A 410 12.38 -13.33 19.17
C LEU A 410 13.31 -14.23 20.01
N LEU A 411 14.58 -14.35 19.61
CA LEU A 411 15.56 -15.15 20.36
C LEU A 411 15.89 -14.55 21.73
N ASN A 412 15.95 -13.22 21.85
CA ASN A 412 16.11 -12.53 23.14
C ASN A 412 14.96 -12.81 24.14
N ASN A 413 13.80 -13.28 23.68
CA ASN A 413 12.71 -13.70 24.56
C ASN A 413 12.93 -15.09 25.18
N VAL A 414 13.85 -15.91 24.65
CA VAL A 414 14.25 -17.19 25.22
C VAL A 414 15.32 -16.94 26.28
N SER A 415 14.98 -17.14 27.57
CA SER A 415 15.85 -16.80 28.70
C SER A 415 15.60 -17.68 29.91
N GLU A 416 16.60 -17.83 30.80
CA GLU A 416 16.46 -18.60 32.06
C GLU A 416 15.31 -18.07 32.93
N GLY A 417 15.04 -16.76 32.92
CA GLY A 417 13.89 -16.15 33.60
C GLY A 417 12.55 -16.61 33.03
N ARG A 418 12.41 -16.67 31.70
CA ARG A 418 11.19 -17.19 31.06
C ARG A 418 11.04 -18.70 31.28
N LEU A 419 12.13 -19.46 31.24
CA LEU A 419 12.14 -20.89 31.59
C LEU A 419 11.68 -21.12 33.04
N SER A 420 12.16 -20.33 34.01
CA SER A 420 11.68 -20.38 35.40
C SER A 420 10.18 -20.07 35.51
N ASN A 421 9.67 -19.10 34.74
CA ASN A 421 8.24 -18.77 34.70
C ASN A 421 7.38 -19.88 34.03
N VAL A 422 7.96 -20.67 33.13
CA VAL A 422 7.29 -21.81 32.48
C VAL A 422 7.23 -23.00 33.45
N LEU A 423 8.35 -23.34 34.09
CA LEU A 423 8.42 -24.39 35.11
C LEU A 423 7.48 -24.11 36.30
N SER A 424 7.35 -22.84 36.73
CA SER A 424 6.43 -22.47 37.81
C SER A 424 4.94 -22.62 37.46
N LYS A 425 4.59 -22.69 36.16
CA LYS A 425 3.21 -22.96 35.70
C LYS A 425 2.91 -24.47 35.61
N MET A 426 3.93 -25.30 35.43
CA MET A 426 3.81 -26.77 35.38
C MET A 426 3.70 -27.38 36.79
N GLY A 427 4.46 -26.84 37.74
CA GLY A 427 4.62 -27.45 39.07
C GLY A 427 5.60 -28.62 39.07
N ARG A 428 5.98 -29.07 40.27
CA ARG A 428 7.02 -30.08 40.48
C ARG A 428 6.57 -31.50 40.15
N GLU A 429 5.37 -31.86 40.59
CA GLU A 429 4.88 -33.24 40.53
C GLU A 429 4.81 -33.79 39.09
N PRO A 430 4.29 -33.07 38.07
CA PRO A 430 4.29 -33.55 36.68
C PRO A 430 5.68 -33.67 36.05
N LEU A 431 6.67 -32.89 36.52
CA LEU A 431 8.07 -32.96 36.07
C LEU A 431 8.81 -34.16 36.68
N LEU A 432 8.48 -34.54 37.92
CA LEU A 432 9.11 -35.68 38.60
C LEU A 432 8.41 -37.02 38.28
N SER A 433 7.10 -37.02 38.01
CA SER A 433 6.35 -38.20 37.56
C SER A 433 6.71 -38.64 36.13
N GLY A 434 7.24 -37.72 35.31
CA GLY A 434 7.49 -37.92 33.89
C GLY A 434 6.27 -37.67 32.99
N GLU A 435 5.18 -37.11 33.54
CA GLU A 435 4.00 -36.66 32.79
C GLU A 435 4.33 -35.50 31.85
N VAL A 436 5.20 -34.57 32.28
CA VAL A 436 5.76 -33.50 31.46
C VAL A 436 7.18 -33.87 31.06
N THR A 437 7.42 -34.12 29.77
CA THR A 437 8.75 -34.45 29.25
C THR A 437 9.60 -33.19 29.05
N ARG A 438 10.92 -33.37 28.89
CA ARG A 438 11.82 -32.28 28.49
C ARG A 438 11.33 -31.54 27.23
N ASP A 439 10.77 -32.27 26.27
CA ASP A 439 10.43 -31.73 24.96
C ASP A 439 9.10 -30.96 25.03
N ASP A 440 8.22 -31.29 25.99
CA ASP A 440 7.08 -30.44 26.37
C ASP A 440 7.54 -29.14 27.02
N VAL A 441 8.61 -29.16 27.83
CA VAL A 441 9.20 -27.93 28.41
C VAL A 441 9.81 -27.04 27.33
N VAL A 442 10.50 -27.61 26.34
CA VAL A 442 10.97 -26.90 25.14
C VAL A 442 9.80 -26.26 24.39
N LEU A 443 8.74 -27.03 24.13
CA LEU A 443 7.57 -26.57 23.40
C LEU A 443 6.84 -25.44 24.15
N MET A 444 6.63 -25.56 25.46
CA MET A 444 5.99 -24.50 26.26
C MET A 444 6.86 -23.25 26.37
N LEU A 445 8.19 -23.37 26.46
CA LEU A 445 9.10 -22.22 26.45
C LEU A 445 9.07 -21.49 25.10
N ALA A 446 9.13 -22.22 23.99
CA ALA A 446 9.03 -21.66 22.65
C ALA A 446 7.66 -20.97 22.42
N GLN A 447 6.57 -21.55 22.92
CA GLN A 447 5.23 -20.95 22.87
C GLN A 447 5.12 -19.69 23.73
N ASP A 448 5.65 -19.68 24.95
CA ASP A 448 5.59 -18.51 25.85
C ASP A 448 6.44 -17.33 25.31
N ALA A 449 7.63 -17.62 24.77
CA ALA A 449 8.49 -16.65 24.11
C ALA A 449 7.84 -16.08 22.83
N LEU A 450 7.28 -16.93 21.98
CA LEU A 450 6.58 -16.52 20.77
C LEU A 450 5.31 -15.72 21.10
N LYS A 451 4.56 -16.10 22.14
CA LYS A 451 3.33 -15.43 22.56
C LYS A 451 3.57 -13.99 23.02
N ASP A 452 4.67 -13.71 23.72
CA ASP A 452 5.02 -12.35 24.11
C ASP A 452 5.59 -11.55 22.94
N PHE A 453 6.45 -12.16 22.11
CA PHE A 453 6.91 -11.55 20.85
C PHE A 453 5.75 -11.15 19.92
N LEU A 454 4.64 -11.90 19.92
CA LEU A 454 3.43 -11.56 19.16
C LEU A 454 2.56 -10.47 19.81
N LYS A 455 2.79 -10.08 21.08
CA LYS A 455 2.15 -8.90 21.70
C LYS A 455 2.92 -7.61 21.40
N GLU A 456 4.24 -7.72 21.35
CA GLU A 456 5.17 -6.58 21.19
C GLU A 456 5.62 -6.37 19.73
N GLY A 457 5.37 -7.36 18.87
CA GLY A 457 5.86 -7.40 17.49
C GLY A 457 5.20 -6.39 16.56
N GLU A 458 6.03 -5.60 15.88
CA GLU A 458 5.59 -4.68 14.84
C GLU A 458 4.86 -5.39 13.69
N ALA A 459 3.81 -4.75 13.15
CA ALA A 459 3.02 -5.27 12.04
C ALA A 459 3.85 -5.61 10.79
N VAL A 460 5.02 -4.97 10.62
CA VAL A 460 5.99 -5.29 9.55
C VAL A 460 6.47 -6.74 9.65
N VAL A 461 6.73 -7.23 10.86
CA VAL A 461 7.20 -8.60 11.12
C VAL A 461 6.09 -9.62 10.94
N LEU A 462 4.87 -9.30 11.40
CA LEU A 462 3.70 -10.20 11.29
C LEU A 462 3.30 -10.46 9.83
N ASN A 463 3.49 -9.47 8.96
CA ASN A 463 3.16 -9.52 7.54
C ASN A 463 4.29 -10.11 6.64
N THR A 464 5.37 -10.64 7.22
CA THR A 464 6.46 -11.29 6.47
C THR A 464 6.03 -12.58 5.74
N ALA A 465 6.87 -13.07 4.83
CA ALA A 465 6.64 -14.29 4.08
C ALA A 465 6.40 -15.52 5.00
N LEU A 466 5.50 -16.42 4.60
CA LEU A 466 5.17 -17.62 5.38
C LEU A 466 6.39 -18.54 5.62
N SER A 467 7.34 -18.55 4.68
CA SER A 467 8.64 -19.21 4.82
C SER A 467 9.48 -18.61 5.95
N PHE A 468 9.59 -17.28 6.03
CA PHE A 468 10.30 -16.61 7.12
C PHE A 468 9.61 -16.81 8.48
N ARG A 469 8.27 -16.72 8.54
CA ARG A 469 7.51 -17.01 9.78
C ARG A 469 7.70 -18.46 10.25
N LYS A 470 7.75 -19.44 9.34
CA LYS A 470 8.13 -20.83 9.67
C LYS A 470 9.58 -20.95 10.16
N THR A 471 10.51 -20.17 9.60
CA THR A 471 11.90 -20.11 10.06
C THR A 471 12.01 -19.52 11.47
N LEU A 472 11.30 -18.41 11.78
CA LEU A 472 11.23 -17.86 13.13
C LEU A 472 10.74 -18.88 14.16
N ILE A 473 9.63 -19.58 13.87
CA ILE A 473 9.05 -20.61 14.74
C ILE A 473 10.06 -21.76 14.98
N ARG A 474 10.78 -22.18 13.94
CA ARG A 474 11.82 -23.21 14.07
C ARG A 474 13.04 -22.72 14.87
N ASN A 475 13.46 -21.48 14.67
CA ASN A 475 14.62 -20.91 15.33
C ASN A 475 14.37 -20.69 16.84
N VAL A 476 13.19 -20.22 17.23
CA VAL A 476 12.83 -20.08 18.65
C VAL A 476 12.65 -21.45 19.34
N TYR A 477 12.18 -22.46 18.60
CA TYR A 477 12.17 -23.84 19.10
C TYR A 477 13.59 -24.37 19.35
N PHE A 478 14.51 -24.24 18.39
CA PHE A 478 15.90 -24.71 18.59
C PHE A 478 16.64 -23.97 19.71
N ALA A 479 16.42 -22.65 19.88
CA ALA A 479 17.02 -21.92 20.99
C ALA A 479 16.42 -22.29 22.36
N ALA A 480 15.11 -22.63 22.40
CA ALA A 480 14.49 -23.20 23.59
C ALA A 480 15.02 -24.62 23.87
N GLU A 481 15.27 -25.42 22.84
CA GLU A 481 15.88 -26.75 22.95
C GLU A 481 17.30 -26.68 23.51
N GLU A 482 18.16 -25.83 22.95
CA GLU A 482 19.54 -25.59 23.41
C GLU A 482 19.57 -25.13 24.88
N LEU A 483 18.79 -24.10 25.24
CA LEU A 483 18.72 -23.60 26.61
C LEU A 483 18.18 -24.64 27.60
N VAL A 484 17.15 -25.40 27.21
CA VAL A 484 16.59 -26.45 28.09
C VAL A 484 17.57 -27.61 28.23
N LEU A 485 18.28 -28.03 27.18
CA LEU A 485 19.30 -29.09 27.25
C LEU A 485 20.41 -28.75 28.27
N ASP A 486 20.98 -27.54 28.20
CA ASP A 486 22.02 -27.05 29.12
C ASP A 486 21.50 -26.81 30.55
N ALA A 487 20.21 -26.54 30.70
CA ALA A 487 19.58 -26.38 32.01
C ALA A 487 19.07 -27.70 32.62
N TRP A 488 18.74 -28.72 31.80
CA TRP A 488 17.87 -29.83 32.19
C TRP A 488 18.35 -30.58 33.42
N LYS A 489 19.63 -30.96 33.44
CA LYS A 489 20.22 -31.65 34.60
C LYS A 489 20.13 -30.79 35.87
N ARG A 490 20.45 -29.50 35.77
CA ARG A 490 20.43 -28.55 36.90
C ARG A 490 19.00 -28.34 37.44
N ILE A 491 17.99 -28.36 36.56
CA ILE A 491 16.57 -28.30 36.92
C ILE A 491 16.15 -29.59 37.64
N MET A 492 16.38 -30.76 37.04
CA MET A 492 15.94 -32.04 37.60
C MET A 492 16.63 -32.37 38.93
N ASP A 493 17.92 -32.05 39.08
CA ASP A 493 18.65 -32.28 40.32
C ASP A 493 18.17 -31.31 41.44
N ARG A 494 17.77 -30.07 41.09
CA ARG A 494 17.15 -29.11 42.03
C ARG A 494 15.78 -29.57 42.52
N GLU A 495 14.89 -29.96 41.61
CA GLU A 495 13.52 -30.35 42.00
C GLU A 495 13.50 -31.68 42.77
N ARG A 496 14.41 -32.62 42.47
CA ARG A 496 14.62 -33.82 43.30
C ARG A 496 15.11 -33.49 44.71
N ALA A 497 16.11 -32.60 44.85
CA ALA A 497 16.61 -32.21 46.16
C ALA A 497 15.51 -31.55 47.00
N ALA A 498 14.77 -30.62 46.40
CA ALA A 498 13.66 -29.94 47.08
C ALA A 498 12.42 -30.84 47.29
N GLN A 499 12.30 -31.98 46.60
CA GLN A 499 11.32 -33.02 46.94
C GLN A 499 11.80 -33.84 48.14
N ALA A 500 13.06 -34.26 48.16
CA ALA A 500 13.62 -35.02 49.29
C ALA A 500 13.58 -34.23 50.62
N GLU A 501 13.69 -32.90 50.57
CA GLU A 501 13.45 -32.03 51.73
C GLU A 501 11.99 -32.07 52.23
N VAL A 502 11.01 -32.11 51.31
CA VAL A 502 9.58 -32.25 51.65
C VAL A 502 9.30 -33.65 52.21
N ASP A 503 9.78 -34.71 51.55
CA ASP A 503 9.58 -36.09 51.98
C ASP A 503 10.20 -36.33 53.37
N ALA A 504 11.38 -35.76 53.63
CA ALA A 504 12.03 -35.81 54.94
C ALA A 504 11.27 -35.02 56.02
N ALA A 505 10.65 -33.88 55.67
CA ALA A 505 9.80 -33.12 56.59
C ALA A 505 8.51 -33.87 56.94
N VAL A 506 7.85 -34.49 55.95
CA VAL A 506 6.68 -35.36 56.17
C VAL A 506 7.05 -36.55 57.06
N ALA A 507 8.10 -37.29 56.71
CA ALA A 507 8.57 -38.45 57.49
C ALA A 507 9.16 -38.09 58.87
N ALA A 508 9.42 -36.81 59.16
CA ALA A 508 9.73 -36.31 60.50
C ALA A 508 8.46 -35.93 61.28
N GLN A 509 7.45 -35.37 60.61
CA GLN A 509 6.14 -35.06 61.20
C GLN A 509 5.37 -36.34 61.57
N GLU A 510 5.37 -37.36 60.72
CA GLU A 510 4.79 -38.70 60.98
C GLU A 510 5.47 -39.45 62.14
N LYS A 511 6.68 -39.04 62.55
CA LYS A 511 7.39 -39.57 63.73
C LYS A 511 7.21 -38.73 64.99
N ALA A 512 6.51 -37.61 64.89
CA ALA A 512 6.19 -36.71 66.00
C ALA A 512 4.72 -36.82 66.45
N THR A 513 3.91 -37.58 65.71
CA THR A 513 2.53 -38.00 66.03
C THR A 513 2.48 -39.42 66.55
#